data_AF-A0AAJ1VN66-F1
#
_entry.id   AF-A0AAJ1VN66-F1
#
_cell.length_a   1.000
_cell.length_b   1.000
_cell.length_c   1.000
_cell.angle_alpha   90.00
_cell.angle_beta   90.00
_cell.angle_gamma   90.00
#
_symmetry.space_group_name_H-M   'P 1'
#
loop_
_entity.id
_entity.type
_entity.pdbx_description
1 polymer ?
#
loop_
_entity_poly.entity_id
_entity_poly.type
_entity_poly.pdbx_seq_one_letter_code
_entity_poly.pdbx_strand_id
1 'polypeptide(L)' 'MKKELISSALKTFTFIYQHVDKDDASWKSNIVITPEFVNDCNILEDLDLIEIQLNNDPDYHIRITNKGMHFFDSHLDPTL' A
#
# COMPACT_ATOMS: atom_id res chain seq x y z
N MET A 1 -8.05 18.61 5.09
CA MET A 1 -8.72 17.37 4.65
C MET A 1 -8.13 16.70 3.42
N LYS A 2 -8.41 17.08 2.15
CA LYS A 2 -7.91 16.29 0.98
C LYS A 2 -6.38 16.10 0.95
N LYS A 3 -5.60 17.12 1.30
CA LYS A 3 -4.13 17.06 1.36
C LYS A 3 -3.59 16.14 2.46
N GLU A 4 -4.25 16.10 3.61
CA GLU A 4 -3.86 15.25 4.75
C GLU A 4 -4.17 13.78 4.46
N LEU A 5 -5.32 13.52 3.82
CA LEU A 5 -5.72 12.19 3.36
C LEU A 5 -4.68 11.57 2.40
N ILE A 6 -4.16 12.38 1.47
CA ILE A 6 -3.11 11.95 0.53
C ILE A 6 -1.78 11.72 1.26
N SER A 7 -1.46 12.54 2.27
CA SER A 7 -0.22 12.35 3.04
C SER A 7 -0.24 11.10 3.91
N SER A 8 -1.40 10.69 4.44
CA SER A 8 -1.55 9.45 5.20
C SER A 8 -1.43 8.24 4.27
N ALA A 9 -2.18 8.25 3.15
CA ALA A 9 -2.10 7.21 2.13
C ALA A 9 -0.67 6.98 1.63
N LEU A 10 0.12 8.05 1.43
CA LEU A 10 1.53 7.92 1.04
C LEU A 10 2.38 7.23 2.11
N LYS A 11 2.17 7.52 3.40
CA LYS A 11 2.87 6.83 4.49
C LYS A 11 2.52 5.35 4.55
N THR A 12 1.23 5.05 4.40
CA THR A 12 0.71 3.68 4.33
C THR A 12 1.32 2.94 3.14
N PHE A 13 1.43 3.58 1.97
CA PHE A 13 2.07 3.01 0.80
C PHE A 13 3.55 2.71 1.02
N THR A 14 4.32 3.66 1.58
CA THR A 14 5.73 3.46 1.93
C THR A 14 5.91 2.32 2.92
N PHE A 15 5.03 2.24 3.93
CA PHE A 15 5.06 1.13 4.89
C PHE A 15 4.83 -0.22 4.20
N ILE A 16 3.79 -0.35 3.37
CA ILE A 16 3.50 -1.59 2.63
C ILE A 16 4.71 -1.96 1.76
N TYR A 17 5.22 -1.02 0.96
CA TYR A 17 6.36 -1.23 0.06
C TYR A 17 7.63 -1.69 0.79
N GLN A 18 7.91 -1.16 1.97
CA GLN A 18 9.09 -1.59 2.74
C GLN A 18 8.97 -3.03 3.30
N HIS A 19 7.76 -3.58 3.34
CA HIS A 19 7.47 -4.88 3.94
C HIS A 19 6.94 -5.91 2.94
N VAL A 20 6.83 -5.57 1.65
CA VAL A 20 6.45 -6.58 0.64
C VAL A 20 7.51 -7.66 0.54
N ASP A 21 7.05 -8.89 0.30
CA ASP A 21 7.87 -9.92 -0.30
C ASP A 21 8.24 -9.46 -1.71
N LYS A 22 9.54 -9.36 -1.99
CA LYS A 22 10.05 -8.85 -3.27
C LYS A 22 9.80 -9.82 -4.42
N ASP A 23 9.63 -11.11 -4.14
CA ASP A 23 9.44 -12.11 -5.18
C ASP A 23 8.01 -12.06 -5.75
N ASP A 24 7.03 -11.64 -4.95
CA ASP A 24 5.61 -11.59 -5.31
C ASP A 24 5.00 -10.18 -5.24
N ALA A 25 5.81 -9.18 -4.90
CA ALA A 25 5.40 -7.79 -4.65
C ALA A 25 4.17 -7.69 -3.72
N SER A 26 4.08 -8.60 -2.75
CA SER A 26 2.89 -8.77 -1.91
C SER A 26 3.23 -8.62 -0.43
N TRP A 27 2.36 -7.93 0.29
CA TRP A 27 2.44 -7.76 1.74
C TRP A 27 1.28 -8.51 2.39
N LYS A 28 1.60 -9.38 3.34
CA LYS A 28 0.63 -10.14 4.14
C LYS A 28 0.84 -9.78 5.60
N SER A 29 -0.24 -9.45 6.29
CA SER A 29 -0.12 -9.11 7.70
C SER A 29 -1.37 -9.40 8.50
N ASN A 30 -1.12 -9.78 9.74
CA ASN A 30 -2.10 -9.96 10.79
C ASN A 30 -2.20 -8.72 11.71
N ILE A 31 -1.69 -7.56 11.28
CA ILE A 31 -1.80 -6.32 12.07
C ILE A 31 -3.27 -5.96 12.28
N VAL A 32 -3.53 -5.29 13.41
CA VAL A 32 -4.85 -4.72 13.67
C VAL A 32 -5.13 -3.63 12.64
N ILE A 33 -6.08 -3.90 11.76
CA ILE A 33 -6.49 -2.99 10.70
C ILE A 33 -7.34 -1.87 11.31
N THR A 34 -6.83 -0.64 11.27
CA THR A 34 -7.55 0.55 11.72
C THR A 34 -8.43 1.10 10.59
N PRO A 35 -9.53 1.83 10.90
CA PRO A 35 -10.33 2.49 9.87
C PRO A 35 -9.53 3.47 9.00
N GLU A 36 -8.51 4.12 9.57
CA GLU A 36 -7.60 5.01 8.86
C GLU A 36 -6.77 4.23 7.83
N PHE A 37 -6.21 3.07 8.22
CA PHE A 37 -5.48 2.20 7.30
C PHE A 37 -6.35 1.72 6.13
N VAL A 38 -7.60 1.30 6.41
CA VAL A 38 -8.54 0.90 5.36
C VAL A 38 -8.82 2.06 4.40
N ASN A 39 -9.07 3.26 4.94
CA ASN A 39 -9.32 4.43 4.12
C ASN A 39 -8.11 4.79 3.24
N ASP A 40 -6.90 4.70 3.79
CA ASP A 40 -5.66 4.89 3.04
C ASP A 40 -5.49 3.85 1.94
N CYS A 41 -5.75 2.57 2.24
CA CYS A 41 -5.68 1.50 1.24
C CYS A 41 -6.68 1.72 0.09
N ASN A 42 -7.90 2.14 0.40
CA ASN A 42 -8.90 2.44 -0.63
C ASN A 42 -8.45 3.57 -1.56
N ILE A 43 -7.80 4.62 -1.02
CA ILE A 43 -7.23 5.71 -1.84
C ILE A 43 -6.12 5.17 -2.74
N LEU A 44 -5.25 4.32 -2.21
CA LEU A 44 -4.15 3.73 -2.98
C LEU A 44 -4.65 2.78 -4.06
N GLU A 45 -5.72 2.03 -3.79
CA GLU A 45 -6.40 1.16 -4.76
C GLU A 45 -7.11 1.97 -5.85
N ASP A 46 -7.82 3.05 -5.49
CA ASP A 46 -8.42 3.99 -6.46
C ASP A 46 -7.37 4.63 -7.38
N LEU A 47 -6.14 4.80 -6.89
CA LEU A 47 -5.00 5.29 -7.65
C LEU A 47 -4.26 4.20 -8.44
N ASP A 48 -4.71 2.95 -8.37
CA ASP A 48 -4.09 1.78 -9.01
C ASP A 48 -2.63 1.57 -8.56
N LEU A 49 -2.31 1.88 -7.31
CA LEU A 49 -0.97 1.66 -6.73
C LEU A 49 -0.88 0.31 -6.00
N ILE A 50 -2.01 -0.16 -5.46
CA ILE A 50 -2.12 -1.46 -4.79
C ILE A 50 -3.41 -2.17 -5.21
N GLU A 51 -3.48 -3.46 -4.91
CA GLU A 51 -4.70 -4.27 -4.99
C GLU A 51 -4.90 -4.99 -3.65
N ILE A 52 -6.10 -4.87 -3.07
CA ILE A 52 -6.45 -5.56 -1.83
C ILE A 52 -6.98 -6.96 -2.19
N GLN A 53 -6.24 -8.00 -1.82
CA GLN A 53 -6.68 -9.38 -1.98
C GLN A 53 -7.45 -9.83 -0.74
N LEU A 54 -8.78 -9.71 -0.80
CA LEU A 54 -9.68 -10.28 0.20
C LEU A 54 -9.74 -11.80 0.02
N ASN A 55 -8.75 -12.51 0.55
CA ASN A 55 -8.88 -13.94 0.77
C ASN A 55 -9.78 -14.14 2.00
N ASN A 56 -10.52 -15.25 2.09
CA ASN A 56 -11.36 -15.59 3.26
C ASN A 56 -10.56 -15.84 4.56
N ASP A 57 -9.33 -15.33 4.62
CA ASP A 57 -8.36 -15.42 5.71
C ASP A 57 -8.48 -14.15 6.57
N PRO A 58 -8.30 -14.22 7.91
CA PRO A 58 -8.14 -13.03 8.75
C PRO A 58 -6.98 -12.11 8.35
N ASP A 59 -6.05 -12.58 7.51
CA ASP A 59 -4.88 -11.82 7.11
C ASP A 59 -5.20 -10.81 6.00
N TYR A 60 -4.71 -9.58 6.19
CA TYR A 60 -4.80 -8.54 5.18
C TYR A 60 -3.70 -8.79 4.13
N HIS A 61 -4.11 -9.06 2.90
CA HIS A 61 -3.20 -9.31 1.79
C HIS A 61 -3.29 -8.18 0.77
N ILE A 62 -2.17 -7.53 0.51
CA ILE A 62 -2.06 -6.41 -0.43
C ILE A 62 -0.98 -6.76 -1.46
N ARG A 63 -1.29 -6.57 -2.74
CA ARG A 63 -0.31 -6.65 -3.83
C ARG A 63 0.01 -5.25 -4.33
N ILE A 64 1.29 -4.95 -4.59
CA ILE A 64 1.68 -3.70 -5.25
C ILE A 64 1.54 -3.90 -6.77
N THR A 65 0.88 -2.97 -7.44
CA THR A 65 0.72 -3.02 -8.89
C THR A 65 2.03 -2.60 -9.58
N ASN A 66 2.16 -2.89 -10.89
CA ASN A 66 3.30 -2.39 -11.67
C ASN A 66 3.40 -0.86 -11.60
N LYS A 67 2.26 -0.17 -11.59
CA LYS A 67 2.19 1.29 -11.44
C LYS A 67 2.66 1.73 -10.04
N GLY A 68 2.29 1.01 -8.99
CA GLY A 68 2.78 1.22 -7.63
C GLY A 68 4.31 1.09 -7.54
N MET A 69 4.87 0.03 -8.13
CA MET A 69 6.32 -0.18 -8.18
C MET A 69 7.04 1.01 -8.86
N HIS A 70 6.57 1.41 -10.05
CA HIS A 70 7.13 2.58 -10.75
C HIS A 70 6.95 3.89 -9.99
N PHE A 71 5.82 4.08 -9.31
CA PHE A 71 5.56 5.27 -8.50
C PHE A 71 6.57 5.38 -7.36
N PHE A 72 6.87 4.27 -6.68
CA PHE A 72 7.87 4.27 -5.61
C PHE A 72 9.27 4.63 -6.13
N ASP A 73 9.74 3.93 -7.18
CA ASP A 73 11.08 4.15 -7.75
C ASP A 73 11.30 5.60 -8.24
N SER A 74 10.22 6.27 -8.68
CA SER A 74 10.30 7.63 -9.23
C SER A 74 10.03 8.76 -8.23
N HIS A 75 9.42 8.48 -7.07
CA HIS A 75 8.97 9.52 -6.13
C HIS A 75 9.38 9.29 -4.67
N LEU A 76 9.79 8.08 -4.30
CA LEU A 76 10.00 7.68 -2.90
C LEU A 76 11.35 7.02 -2.63
N ASP A 77 12.15 6.68 -3.64
CA ASP A 77 13.54 6.27 -3.44
C ASP A 77 14.45 7.50 -3.25
N PRO A 78 15.05 7.72 -2.07
CA PRO A 78 15.99 8.82 -1.84
C PRO A 78 17.40 8.55 -2.41
N THR A 79 17.63 7.41 -3.07
CA THR A 79 18.94 7.03 -3.62
C THR A 79 19.09 7.26 -5.14
N LEU A 80 18.05 7.74 -5.82
CA LEU A 80 18.08 8.26 -7.19
C LEU A 80 18.17 9.79 -7.24
#